data_AF-A0A1L7RQC5-F1
#
_entry.id   AF-A0A1L7RQC5-F1
#
_cell.length_a   1.000
_cell.length_b   1.000
_cell.length_c   1.000
_cell.angle_alpha   90.00
_cell.angle_beta   90.00
_cell.angle_gamma   90.00
#
_symmetry.space_group_name_H-M   'P 1'
#
loop_
_entity.id
_entity.type
_entity.pdbx_description
1 polymer ?
#
loop_
_entity_poly.entity_id
_entity_poly.type
_entity_poly.pdbx_seq_one_letter_code
_entity_poly.pdbx_strand_id
1 'polypeptide(L)'
;ERRAAASRVGGWLAAGFACLGLVAVHGASAFNLAVIGVPALLVVGLVAITQRWRAGNRQRMIIMALAGLVVLAVALGVIGFWDQLRMLFTYHRPSANAVAVLREAFHDSAMTRAIRDGGWGGASLTVVAAVGVVVSVVRRRHRWAILTAVLAVLLMVASVYTDGPLRVFASPWYLQRARIMPLFEIAVLVLAVTALEGLGDSARGRRAALLASPQPVRAAWGLRAAAALLAVSTVALGGAAVARSGFHHYVIAFSYQPTISRWPMMLSEEEIDFIRASADLLPQDAVVLGQPTNGSAYYWSLTGTDVVYPTLRRYAEADRRIVARHADEILDDPQVCAALDRLGAHYYYTDDDLTEGGAPGGAETPRWPNQLDELPREALTPVASDGDHTLWLISACGWAR
;
A
#
# COMPACT_ATOMS: atom_id res chain seq x y z
N GLU A 1 16.20 34.14 15.71
CA GLU A 1 15.01 33.27 15.59
C GLU A 1 14.84 32.44 16.87
N ARG A 2 13.82 32.73 17.66
CA ARG A 2 13.51 31.96 18.87
C ARG A 2 12.83 30.67 18.44
N ARG A 3 13.52 29.52 18.56
CA ARG A 3 12.88 28.20 18.47
C ARG A 3 11.78 28.17 19.53
N ALA A 4 10.52 28.24 19.11
CA ALA A 4 9.40 27.92 19.98
C ALA A 4 9.68 26.53 20.55
N ALA A 5 9.97 26.45 21.84
CA ALA A 5 10.16 25.18 22.52
C ALA A 5 8.80 24.50 22.52
N ALA A 6 8.54 23.68 21.49
CA ALA A 6 7.34 22.86 21.43
C ALA A 6 7.26 22.10 22.76
N SER A 7 6.16 22.28 23.49
CA SER A 7 5.97 21.57 24.75
C SER A 7 6.05 20.07 24.43
N ARG A 8 6.76 19.30 25.26
CA ARG A 8 6.90 17.85 25.05
C ARG A 8 5.52 17.18 24.90
N VAL A 9 4.55 17.69 25.65
CA VAL A 9 3.14 17.27 25.58
C VAL A 9 2.55 17.56 24.19
N GLY A 10 2.73 18.77 23.66
CA GLY A 10 2.28 19.12 22.31
C GLY A 10 2.90 18.23 21.23
N GLY A 11 4.19 17.89 21.36
CA GLY A 11 4.86 16.96 20.46
C GLY A 11 4.28 15.54 20.50
N TRP A 12 4.00 15.01 21.69
CA TRP A 12 3.36 13.70 21.84
C TRP A 12 1.92 13.68 21.33
N LEU A 13 1.16 14.76 21.55
CA LEU A 13 -0.19 14.90 21.01
C LEU A 13 -0.16 14.93 19.49
N ALA A 14 0.73 15.73 18.89
CA ALA A 14 0.89 15.80 17.44
C ALA A 14 1.27 14.44 16.85
N ALA A 15 2.20 13.71 17.47
CA ALA A 15 2.56 12.35 17.05
C ALA A 15 1.38 11.38 17.17
N GLY A 16 0.61 11.45 18.26
CA GLY A 16 -0.59 10.65 18.46
C GLY A 16 -1.65 10.91 17.38
N PHE A 17 -1.97 12.17 17.09
CA PHE A 17 -2.88 12.54 16.02
C PHE A 17 -2.37 12.13 14.64
N ALA A 18 -1.06 12.25 14.37
CA ALA A 18 -0.48 11.79 13.12
C ALA A 18 -0.63 10.27 12.94
N CYS A 19 -0.38 9.49 14.00
CA CYS A 19 -0.60 8.04 13.98
C CYS A 19 -2.07 7.68 13.74
N LEU A 20 -3.00 8.35 14.43
CA LEU A 20 -4.43 8.15 14.23
C LEU A 20 -4.87 8.51 12.81
N GLY A 21 -4.37 9.64 12.28
CA GLY A 21 -4.63 10.05 10.90
C GLY A 21 -4.11 9.03 9.88
N LEU A 22 -2.90 8.51 10.05
CA LEU A 22 -2.34 7.49 9.17
C LEU A 22 -3.18 6.20 9.15
N VAL A 23 -3.67 5.76 10.31
CA VAL A 23 -4.53 4.58 10.44
C VAL A 23 -5.91 4.84 9.82
N ALA A 24 -6.47 6.04 10.00
CA ALA A 24 -7.74 6.44 9.41
C ALA A 24 -7.67 6.51 7.88
N VAL A 25 -6.53 6.95 7.32
CA VAL A 25 -6.33 6.97 5.86
C VAL A 25 -6.19 5.56 5.29
N HIS A 26 -5.45 4.67 5.94
CA HIS A 26 -5.27 3.31 5.45
C HIS A 26 -4.92 2.33 6.59
N GLY A 27 -5.67 1.23 6.72
CA GLY A 27 -5.50 0.26 7.82
C GLY A 27 -4.10 -0.37 7.90
N ALA A 28 -3.45 -0.61 6.76
CA ALA A 28 -2.05 -1.10 6.71
C ALA A 28 -1.05 -0.20 7.48
N SER A 29 -1.36 1.09 7.67
CA SER A 29 -0.54 2.01 8.45
C SER A 29 -0.36 1.57 9.90
N ALA A 30 -1.34 0.87 10.50
CA ALA A 30 -1.19 0.34 11.85
C ALA A 30 -0.01 -0.65 11.95
N PHE A 31 0.15 -1.50 10.94
CA PHE A 31 1.25 -2.45 10.85
C PHE A 31 2.58 -1.76 10.54
N ASN A 32 2.58 -0.76 9.65
CA ASN A 32 3.77 0.06 9.37
C ASN A 32 4.30 0.76 10.65
N LEU A 33 3.38 1.36 11.40
CA LEU A 33 3.68 1.99 12.68
C LEU A 33 4.20 0.98 13.71
N ALA A 34 3.70 -0.25 13.72
CA ALA A 34 4.24 -1.31 14.58
C ALA A 34 5.68 -1.70 14.18
N VAL A 35 5.96 -1.87 12.89
CA VAL A 35 7.30 -2.25 12.38
C VAL A 35 8.38 -1.21 12.71
N ILE A 36 8.03 0.07 12.74
CA ILE A 36 8.95 1.15 13.10
C ILE A 36 8.93 1.41 14.62
N GLY A 37 7.72 1.51 15.19
CA GLY A 37 7.46 1.93 16.56
C GLY A 37 7.89 0.89 17.60
N VAL A 38 7.67 -0.40 17.36
CA VAL A 38 8.08 -1.45 18.31
C VAL A 38 9.60 -1.45 18.50
N PRO A 39 10.44 -1.51 17.45
CA PRO A 39 11.89 -1.32 17.59
C PRO A 39 12.30 -0.04 18.33
N ALA A 40 11.65 1.09 18.04
CA ALA A 40 11.94 2.37 18.69
C ALA A 40 11.62 2.33 20.19
N LEU A 41 10.45 1.79 20.56
CA LEU A 41 10.04 1.61 21.94
C LEU A 41 10.94 0.61 22.68
N LEU A 42 11.41 -0.45 22.02
CA LEU A 42 12.35 -1.38 22.63
C LEU A 42 13.70 -0.70 22.91
N VAL A 43 14.27 0.03 21.95
CA VAL A 43 15.61 0.63 22.11
C VAL A 43 15.59 1.85 23.06
N VAL A 44 14.58 2.70 22.98
CA VAL A 44 14.49 3.95 23.74
C VAL A 44 13.70 3.77 25.03
N GLY A 45 12.61 2.99 24.97
CA GLY A 45 11.61 2.90 26.01
C GLY A 45 11.89 1.86 27.10
N LEU A 46 12.51 0.71 26.78
CA LEU A 46 12.71 -0.36 27.78
C LEU A 46 13.47 0.10 29.03
N VAL A 47 14.52 0.91 28.87
CA VAL A 47 15.27 1.44 30.02
C VAL A 47 14.41 2.38 30.86
N ALA A 48 13.65 3.28 30.22
CA ALA A 48 12.77 4.21 30.93
C ALA A 48 11.59 3.48 31.61
N ILE A 49 11.03 2.46 30.95
CA ILE A 49 9.95 1.62 31.47
C ILE A 49 10.45 0.83 32.68
N THR A 50 11.62 0.18 32.59
CA THR A 50 12.19 -0.60 33.70
C THR A 50 12.56 0.28 34.90
N GLN A 51 13.09 1.49 34.68
CA GLN A 51 13.34 2.47 35.75
C GLN A 51 12.04 2.92 36.42
N ARG A 52 11.01 3.28 35.64
CA ARG A 52 9.69 3.68 36.18
C ARG A 52 8.99 2.53 36.90
N TRP A 53 9.11 1.31 36.39
CA TRP A 53 8.58 0.11 37.04
C TRP A 53 9.19 -0.12 38.42
N ARG A 54 10.47 0.22 38.61
CA ARG A 54 11.16 0.14 39.91
C ARG A 54 10.85 1.31 40.84
N ALA A 55 10.33 2.43 40.32
CA ALA A 55 10.05 3.65 41.08
C ALA A 55 8.79 3.57 41.98
N GLY A 56 8.05 2.46 41.96
CA GLY A 56 6.97 2.16 42.92
C GLY A 56 5.65 1.75 42.29
N ASN A 57 4.69 1.33 43.13
CA ASN A 57 3.42 0.73 42.68
C ASN A 57 2.59 1.65 41.79
N ARG A 58 2.57 2.97 42.03
CA ARG A 58 1.82 3.92 41.19
C ARG A 58 2.29 3.91 39.72
N GLN A 59 3.59 3.89 39.49
CA GLN A 59 4.15 3.85 38.13
C GLN A 59 3.91 2.50 37.46
N ARG A 60 3.97 1.40 38.22
CA ARG A 60 3.58 0.07 37.72
C ARG A 60 2.13 0.04 37.27
N MET A 61 1.21 0.59 38.07
CA MET A 61 -0.21 0.69 37.72
C MET A 61 -0.42 1.50 36.44
N ILE A 62 0.28 2.63 36.27
CA ILE A 62 0.20 3.43 35.03
C ILE A 62 0.70 2.64 33.82
N ILE A 63 1.84 1.96 33.93
CA ILE A 63 2.40 1.15 32.84
C ILE A 63 1.45 0.00 32.47
N MET A 64 0.90 -0.71 33.47
CA MET A 64 -0.07 -1.79 33.25
C MET A 64 -1.37 -1.28 32.65
N ALA A 65 -1.88 -0.12 33.09
CA ALA A 65 -3.07 0.50 32.52
C ALA A 65 -2.86 0.91 31.06
N LEU A 66 -1.71 1.49 30.73
CA LEU A 66 -1.36 1.84 29.34
C LEU A 66 -1.18 0.59 28.47
N ALA A 67 -0.50 -0.44 28.98
CA ALA A 67 -0.35 -1.71 28.26
C ALA A 67 -1.72 -2.38 28.05
N GLY A 68 -2.57 -2.39 29.08
CA GLY A 68 -3.94 -2.88 29.00
C GLY A 68 -4.79 -2.12 27.99
N LEU A 69 -4.66 -0.79 27.94
CA LEU A 69 -5.33 0.05 26.94
C LEU A 69 -4.88 -0.28 25.51
N VAL A 70 -3.56 -0.49 25.30
CA VAL A 70 -3.03 -0.91 23.98
C VAL A 70 -3.56 -2.29 23.60
N VAL A 71 -3.53 -3.25 24.52
CA VAL A 71 -4.06 -4.61 24.27
C VAL A 71 -5.55 -4.57 23.96
N LEU A 72 -6.34 -3.78 24.71
CA LEU A 72 -7.75 -3.58 24.47
C LEU A 72 -8.00 -2.94 23.09
N ALA A 73 -7.24 -1.92 22.72
CA ALA A 73 -7.35 -1.28 21.40
C ALA A 73 -7.03 -2.25 20.26
N VAL A 74 -6.01 -3.09 20.43
CA VAL A 74 -5.68 -4.15 19.46
C VAL A 74 -6.80 -5.18 19.37
N ALA A 75 -7.33 -5.64 20.50
CA ALA A 75 -8.42 -6.61 20.53
C ALA A 75 -9.69 -6.07 19.86
N LEU A 76 -10.09 -4.83 20.19
CA LEU A 76 -11.22 -4.15 19.55
C LEU A 76 -10.97 -3.94 18.05
N GLY A 77 -9.74 -3.61 17.65
CA GLY A 77 -9.36 -3.52 16.24
C GLY A 77 -9.47 -4.86 15.52
N VAL A 78 -8.98 -5.96 16.11
CA VAL A 78 -9.08 -7.30 15.52
C VAL A 78 -10.53 -7.73 15.37
N ILE A 79 -11.36 -7.49 16.39
CA ILE A 79 -12.79 -7.83 16.36
C ILE A 79 -13.52 -6.96 15.32
N GLY A 80 -13.30 -5.64 15.36
CA GLY A 80 -14.00 -4.69 14.49
C GLY A 80 -13.61 -4.79 13.01
N PHE A 81 -12.40 -5.27 12.71
CA PHE A 81 -11.89 -5.43 11.34
C PHE A 81 -11.67 -6.90 10.95
N TRP A 82 -12.40 -7.83 11.57
CA TRP A 82 -12.18 -9.26 11.40
C TRP A 82 -12.32 -9.72 9.95
N ASP A 83 -13.33 -9.23 9.21
CA ASP A 83 -13.56 -9.62 7.82
C ASP A 83 -12.43 -9.16 6.89
N GLN A 84 -11.92 -7.94 7.11
CA GLN A 84 -10.79 -7.38 6.37
C GLN A 84 -9.50 -8.16 6.69
N LEU A 85 -9.25 -8.46 7.97
CA LEU A 85 -8.11 -9.27 8.38
C LEU A 85 -8.19 -10.69 7.81
N ARG A 86 -9.37 -11.31 7.85
CA ARG A 86 -9.62 -12.62 7.25
C ARG A 86 -9.33 -12.57 5.75
N MET A 87 -9.82 -11.57 5.04
CA MET A 87 -9.53 -11.38 3.62
C MET A 87 -8.01 -11.29 3.36
N LEU A 88 -7.28 -10.50 4.15
CA LEU A 88 -5.82 -10.40 4.06
C LEU A 88 -5.10 -11.72 4.34
N PHE A 89 -5.57 -12.49 5.34
CA PHE A 89 -4.98 -13.79 5.69
C PHE A 89 -5.29 -14.88 4.67
N THR A 90 -6.42 -14.80 3.97
CA THR A 90 -6.78 -15.72 2.88
C THR A 90 -6.26 -15.28 1.53
N TYR A 91 -5.83 -14.03 1.38
CA TYR A 91 -5.32 -13.50 0.12
C TYR A 91 -4.14 -14.34 -0.37
N HIS A 92 -4.18 -14.76 -1.63
CA HIS A 92 -3.14 -15.57 -2.24
C HIS A 92 -2.37 -14.74 -3.26
N ARG A 93 -1.05 -14.92 -3.27
CA ARG A 93 -0.16 -14.34 -4.26
C ARG A 93 0.85 -15.41 -4.67
N PRO A 94 1.24 -15.50 -5.96
CA PRO A 94 2.28 -16.43 -6.37
C PRO A 94 3.59 -16.18 -5.62
N SER A 95 4.27 -17.27 -5.27
CA SER A 95 5.61 -17.22 -4.67
C SER A 95 6.60 -16.50 -5.58
N ALA A 96 7.68 -15.99 -4.99
CA ALA A 96 8.76 -15.35 -5.74
C ALA A 96 10.13 -15.92 -5.32
N ASN A 97 11.21 -15.36 -5.86
CA ASN A 97 12.56 -15.71 -5.44
C ASN A 97 13.05 -14.72 -4.37
N ALA A 98 13.39 -15.20 -3.17
CA ALA A 98 13.85 -14.36 -2.07
C ALA A 98 15.14 -13.59 -2.39
N VAL A 99 16.09 -14.21 -3.11
CA VAL A 99 17.33 -13.55 -3.55
C VAL A 99 17.03 -12.39 -4.50
N ALA A 100 16.08 -12.58 -5.41
CA ALA A 100 15.65 -11.50 -6.30
C ALA A 100 15.07 -10.32 -5.52
N VAL A 101 14.24 -10.59 -4.50
CA VAL A 101 13.65 -9.54 -3.64
C VAL A 101 14.72 -8.83 -2.83
N LEU A 102 15.69 -9.54 -2.26
CA LEU A 102 16.78 -8.93 -1.50
C LEU A 102 17.67 -8.06 -2.40
N ARG A 103 17.90 -8.48 -3.64
CA ARG A 103 18.63 -7.67 -4.64
C ARG A 103 17.84 -6.43 -5.05
N GLU A 104 16.54 -6.58 -5.32
CA GLU A 104 15.64 -5.44 -5.60
C GLU A 104 15.62 -4.46 -4.42
N ALA A 105 15.62 -4.96 -3.19
CA ALA A 105 15.70 -4.14 -1.99
C ALA A 105 17.06 -3.45 -1.86
N PHE A 106 18.16 -4.16 -2.10
CA PHE A 106 19.50 -3.58 -2.05
C PHE A 106 19.69 -2.43 -3.06
N HIS A 107 19.05 -2.52 -4.22
CA HIS A 107 19.11 -1.51 -5.29
C HIS A 107 18.01 -0.45 -5.24
N ASP A 108 17.06 -0.50 -4.30
CA ASP A 108 15.86 0.36 -4.32
C ASP A 108 15.15 0.33 -5.70
N SER A 109 14.93 -0.87 -6.23
CA SER A 109 14.28 -1.05 -7.54
C SER A 109 12.75 -0.98 -7.42
N ALA A 110 12.05 -0.62 -8.50
CA ALA A 110 10.58 -0.41 -8.52
C ALA A 110 9.72 -1.66 -8.19
N MET A 111 10.33 -2.82 -7.90
CA MET A 111 9.69 -4.10 -7.53
C MET A 111 8.46 -4.49 -8.37
N THR A 112 8.44 -4.09 -9.65
CA THR A 112 7.40 -4.38 -10.63
C THR A 112 8.02 -5.03 -11.87
N ARG A 113 7.37 -6.08 -12.40
CA ARG A 113 7.88 -6.79 -13.60
C ARG A 113 7.89 -5.91 -14.85
N ALA A 114 7.02 -4.90 -14.90
CA ALA A 114 6.88 -4.02 -16.06
C ALA A 114 8.05 -3.03 -16.19
N ILE A 115 8.71 -2.68 -15.08
CA ILE A 115 9.80 -1.70 -15.06
C ILE A 115 11.08 -2.44 -14.68
N ARG A 116 11.93 -2.69 -15.68
CA ARG A 116 13.25 -3.26 -15.46
C ARG A 116 14.22 -2.15 -15.05
N ASP A 117 14.73 -2.24 -13.83
CA ASP A 117 15.89 -1.46 -13.39
C ASP A 117 17.16 -2.30 -13.61
N GLY A 118 17.95 -1.92 -14.62
CA GLY A 118 19.19 -2.62 -14.99
C GLY A 118 20.43 -2.06 -14.28
N GLY A 119 20.29 -1.05 -13.43
CA GLY A 119 21.40 -0.35 -12.79
C GLY A 119 21.71 -0.82 -11.36
N TRP A 120 22.69 -0.14 -10.75
CA TRP A 120 23.02 -0.27 -9.33
C TRP A 120 22.09 0.54 -8.42
N GLY A 121 21.13 1.26 -9.01
CA GLY A 121 20.06 1.98 -8.32
C GLY A 121 20.51 2.75 -7.06
N GLY A 122 19.80 2.54 -5.96
CA GLY A 122 20.08 3.06 -4.62
C GLY A 122 21.14 2.28 -3.82
N ALA A 123 21.89 1.35 -4.43
CA ALA A 123 22.87 0.51 -3.71
C ALA A 123 23.92 1.33 -2.95
N SER A 124 24.32 2.50 -3.47
CA SER A 124 25.25 3.40 -2.79
C SER A 124 24.71 3.86 -1.43
N LEU A 125 23.40 4.13 -1.32
CA LEU A 125 22.75 4.47 -0.07
C LEU A 125 22.77 3.28 0.90
N THR A 126 22.44 2.09 0.42
CA THR A 126 22.47 0.85 1.22
C THR A 126 23.87 0.52 1.74
N VAL A 127 24.92 0.74 0.94
CA VAL A 127 26.32 0.57 1.35
C VAL A 127 26.70 1.57 2.43
N VAL A 128 26.32 2.85 2.30
CA VAL A 128 26.56 3.85 3.35
C VAL A 128 25.77 3.52 4.62
N ALA A 129 24.55 3.00 4.49
CA ALA A 129 23.75 2.53 5.62
C ALA A 129 24.42 1.36 6.37
N ALA A 130 25.12 0.46 5.68
CA ALA A 130 25.89 -0.61 6.33
C ALA A 130 27.00 -0.06 7.24
N VAL A 131 27.68 1.02 6.83
CA VAL A 131 28.61 1.77 7.71
C VAL A 131 27.86 2.38 8.89
N GLY A 132 26.66 2.90 8.63
CA GLY A 132 25.73 3.41 9.62
C GLY A 132 25.34 2.42 10.72
N VAL A 133 25.22 1.13 10.39
CA VAL A 133 25.00 0.04 11.36
C VAL A 133 26.15 -0.01 12.36
N VAL A 134 27.40 0.01 11.86
CA VAL A 134 28.60 -0.01 12.72
C VAL A 134 28.63 1.21 13.64
N VAL A 135 28.41 2.40 13.10
CA VAL A 135 28.37 3.65 13.88
C VAL A 135 27.27 3.61 14.94
N SER A 136 26.07 3.13 14.58
CA SER A 136 24.92 3.00 15.47
C SER A 136 25.17 2.03 16.63
N VAL A 137 25.87 0.92 16.37
CA VAL A 137 26.27 -0.04 17.40
C VAL A 137 27.31 0.55 18.34
N VAL A 138 28.40 1.11 17.79
CA VAL A 138 29.53 1.66 18.56
C VAL A 138 29.09 2.85 19.41
N ARG A 139 28.32 3.77 18.83
CA ARG A 139 27.89 5.01 19.51
C ARG A 139 26.56 4.92 20.24
N ARG A 140 25.94 3.73 20.22
CA ARG A 140 24.62 3.46 20.84
C ARG A 140 23.51 4.40 20.37
N ARG A 141 23.55 4.83 19.12
CA ARG A 141 22.62 5.79 18.52
C ARG A 141 21.79 5.10 17.42
N HIS A 142 20.54 5.50 17.24
CA HIS A 142 19.63 5.02 16.17
C HIS A 142 19.52 3.49 15.97
N ARG A 143 19.84 2.67 16.98
CA ARG A 143 19.78 1.19 16.89
C ARG A 143 18.40 0.65 16.54
N TRP A 144 17.34 1.42 16.78
CA TRP A 144 15.98 1.07 16.36
C TRP A 144 15.89 0.88 14.85
N ALA A 145 16.64 1.68 14.07
CA ALA A 145 16.66 1.56 12.61
C ALA A 145 17.28 0.23 12.15
N ILE A 146 18.29 -0.29 12.86
CA ILE A 146 18.85 -1.62 12.59
C ILE A 146 17.75 -2.68 12.75
N LEU A 147 17.03 -2.65 13.87
CA LEU A 147 15.96 -3.60 14.16
C LEU A 147 14.80 -3.47 13.16
N THR A 148 14.44 -2.25 12.77
CA THR A 148 13.42 -1.99 11.73
C THR A 148 13.87 -2.55 10.38
N ALA A 149 15.12 -2.33 9.97
CA ALA A 149 15.65 -2.88 8.71
C ALA A 149 15.63 -4.42 8.71
N VAL A 150 16.07 -5.05 9.81
CA VAL A 150 16.02 -6.52 9.97
C VAL A 150 14.58 -7.02 9.90
N LEU A 151 13.65 -6.38 10.62
CA LEU A 151 12.25 -6.77 10.61
C LEU A 151 11.64 -6.61 9.20
N ALA A 152 11.91 -5.51 8.50
CA ALA A 152 11.44 -5.29 7.13
C ALA A 152 11.99 -6.35 6.17
N VAL A 153 13.27 -6.74 6.30
CA VAL A 153 13.86 -7.83 5.51
C VAL A 153 13.17 -9.17 5.80
N LEU A 154 12.94 -9.51 7.07
CA LEU A 154 12.23 -10.73 7.45
C LEU A 154 10.80 -10.75 6.88
N LEU A 155 10.10 -9.61 6.92
CA LEU A 155 8.77 -9.46 6.34
C LEU A 155 8.78 -9.56 4.81
N MET A 156 9.79 -9.02 4.14
CA MET A 156 9.97 -9.21 2.70
C MET A 156 10.20 -10.67 2.35
N VAL A 157 11.03 -11.39 3.11
CA VAL A 157 11.24 -12.83 2.93
C VAL A 157 9.93 -13.59 3.17
N ALA A 158 9.19 -13.27 4.23
CA ALA A 158 7.88 -13.85 4.51
C ALA A 158 6.86 -13.59 3.39
N SER A 159 6.92 -12.43 2.72
CA SER A 159 6.06 -12.10 1.58
C SER A 159 6.30 -12.97 0.33
N VAL A 160 7.44 -13.67 0.29
CA VAL A 160 7.85 -14.51 -0.83
C VAL A 160 7.47 -15.98 -0.62
N TYR A 161 7.48 -16.46 0.62
CA TYR A 161 7.09 -17.82 1.00
C TYR A 161 5.58 -17.90 1.29
N THR A 162 4.78 -17.83 0.22
CA THR A 162 3.33 -17.63 0.28
C THR A 162 2.50 -18.85 0.67
N ASP A 163 3.10 -20.05 0.64
CA ASP A 163 2.42 -21.32 0.95
C ASP A 163 2.69 -21.80 2.39
N GLY A 164 3.65 -21.19 3.08
CA GLY A 164 4.02 -21.55 4.45
C GLY A 164 3.31 -20.70 5.51
N PRO A 165 3.43 -21.07 6.81
CA PRO A 165 2.85 -20.32 7.92
C PRO A 165 3.43 -18.89 8.05
N LEU A 166 4.63 -18.66 7.52
CA LEU A 166 5.29 -17.35 7.53
C LEU A 166 4.49 -16.27 6.77
N ARG A 167 3.64 -16.66 5.80
CA ARG A 167 2.81 -15.73 5.03
C ARG A 167 2.01 -14.77 5.92
N VAL A 168 1.55 -15.24 7.09
CA VAL A 168 0.69 -14.50 8.01
C VAL A 168 1.34 -13.19 8.44
N PHE A 169 2.67 -13.16 8.57
CA PHE A 169 3.40 -11.96 8.95
C PHE A 169 3.43 -10.90 7.84
N ALA A 170 3.38 -11.31 6.56
CA ALA A 170 3.38 -10.40 5.41
C ALA A 170 1.99 -10.16 4.81
N SER A 171 0.97 -10.93 5.22
CA SER A 171 -0.43 -10.79 4.82
C SER A 171 -1.01 -9.38 5.01
N PRO A 172 -0.67 -8.60 6.06
CA PRO A 172 -1.16 -7.22 6.20
C PRO A 172 -0.79 -6.30 5.02
N TRP A 173 0.24 -6.68 4.26
CA TRP A 173 0.69 -6.00 3.05
C TRP A 173 0.30 -6.77 1.78
N TYR A 174 -0.73 -7.61 1.81
CA TYR A 174 -1.17 -8.43 0.66
C TYR A 174 -0.06 -9.32 0.07
N LEU A 175 0.91 -9.72 0.90
CA LEU A 175 2.12 -10.42 0.45
C LEU A 175 2.88 -9.61 -0.64
N GLN A 176 2.73 -8.28 -0.62
CA GLN A 176 3.31 -7.36 -1.59
C GLN A 176 4.57 -6.71 -1.02
N ARG A 177 5.73 -7.26 -1.42
CA ARG A 177 7.07 -6.73 -1.09
C ARG A 177 7.23 -5.23 -1.31
N ALA A 178 6.65 -4.68 -2.39
CA ALA A 178 6.70 -3.24 -2.68
C ALA A 178 6.03 -2.37 -1.61
N ARG A 179 5.09 -2.89 -0.82
CA ARG A 179 4.46 -2.17 0.30
C ARG A 179 5.29 -2.24 1.60
N ILE A 180 6.21 -3.20 1.70
CA ILE A 180 7.12 -3.38 2.84
C ILE A 180 8.43 -2.61 2.60
N MET A 181 8.86 -2.50 1.34
CA MET A 181 10.09 -1.82 0.92
C MET A 181 10.30 -0.44 1.54
N PRO A 182 9.29 0.47 1.61
CA PRO A 182 9.47 1.77 2.26
C PRO A 182 9.90 1.69 3.73
N LEU A 183 9.50 0.65 4.46
CA LEU A 183 9.89 0.46 5.87
C LEU A 183 11.38 0.15 5.99
N PHE A 184 11.92 -0.60 5.03
CA PHE A 184 13.35 -0.85 4.92
C PHE A 184 14.11 0.42 4.52
N GLU A 185 13.62 1.15 3.51
CA GLU A 185 14.27 2.37 3.03
C GLU A 185 14.30 3.51 4.06
N ILE A 186 13.26 3.65 4.89
CA ILE A 186 13.29 4.57 6.03
C ILE A 186 14.45 4.24 6.98
N ALA A 187 14.64 2.96 7.28
CA ALA A 187 15.73 2.52 8.14
C ALA A 187 17.11 2.70 7.48
N VAL A 188 17.23 2.36 6.20
CA VAL A 188 18.43 2.58 5.39
C VAL A 188 18.83 4.05 5.39
N LEU A 189 17.87 4.97 5.16
CA LEU A 189 18.12 6.41 5.17
C LEU A 189 18.61 6.89 6.54
N VAL A 190 17.96 6.48 7.63
CA VAL A 190 18.38 6.85 9.00
C VAL A 190 19.79 6.35 9.29
N LEU A 191 20.11 5.11 8.91
CA LEU A 191 21.43 4.52 9.11
C LEU A 191 22.49 5.24 8.25
N ALA A 192 22.19 5.53 6.99
CA ALA A 192 23.10 6.26 6.11
C ALA A 192 23.42 7.66 6.67
N VAL A 193 22.41 8.41 7.11
CA VAL A 193 22.62 9.70 7.79
C VAL A 193 23.43 9.53 9.07
N THR A 194 23.19 8.46 9.84
CA THR A 194 23.97 8.15 11.05
C THR A 194 25.46 7.91 10.72
N ALA A 195 25.77 7.31 9.58
CA ALA A 195 27.14 7.16 9.11
C ALA A 195 27.79 8.53 8.85
N LEU A 196 27.09 9.42 8.14
CA LEU A 196 27.56 10.78 7.84
C LEU A 196 27.73 11.61 9.11
N GLU A 197 26.80 11.52 10.06
CA GLU A 197 26.93 12.14 11.39
C GLU A 197 28.19 11.63 12.10
N GLY A 198 28.46 10.32 12.05
CA GLY A 198 29.66 9.72 12.62
C GLY A 198 30.97 10.25 12.02
N LEU A 199 31.00 10.50 10.71
CA LEU A 199 32.13 11.16 10.03
C LEU A 199 32.28 12.62 10.46
N GLY A 200 31.18 13.37 10.52
CA GLY A 200 31.17 14.76 10.98
C GLY A 200 31.65 14.92 12.42
N ASP A 201 31.19 14.04 13.33
CA ASP A 201 31.67 14.01 14.71
C ASP A 201 33.15 13.67 14.80
N SER A 202 33.62 12.72 13.98
CA SER A 202 35.03 12.34 13.93
C SER A 202 35.91 13.48 13.43
N ALA A 203 35.45 14.23 12.41
CA ALA A 203 36.11 15.44 11.96
C ALA A 203 36.14 16.52 13.05
N ARG A 204 35.02 16.78 13.74
CA ARG A 204 34.95 17.74 14.87
C ARG A 204 35.90 17.37 16.01
N GLY A 205 35.91 16.09 16.42
CA GLY A 205 36.81 15.59 17.46
C GLY A 205 38.29 15.73 17.08
N ARG A 206 38.65 15.44 15.83
CA ARG A 206 40.02 15.61 15.32
C ARG A 206 40.43 17.08 15.20
N ARG A 207 39.50 17.96 14.83
CA ARG A 207 39.72 19.41 14.85
C ARG A 207 39.97 19.93 16.27
N ALA A 208 39.19 19.47 17.24
CA ALA A 208 39.42 19.82 18.64
C ALA A 208 40.79 19.31 19.13
N ALA A 209 41.15 18.07 18.78
CA ALA A 209 42.46 17.51 19.10
C ALA A 209 43.62 18.28 18.45
N LEU A 210 43.46 18.73 17.20
CA LEU A 210 44.44 19.58 16.51
C LEU A 210 44.69 20.89 17.24
N LEU A 211 43.63 21.55 17.69
CA LEU A 211 43.72 22.82 18.43
C LEU A 211 44.35 22.64 19.82
N ALA A 212 44.36 21.42 20.36
CA ALA A 212 44.84 21.10 21.70
C ALA A 212 46.19 20.35 21.73
N SER A 213 46.77 19.95 20.59
CA SER A 213 47.85 18.94 20.55
C SER A 213 49.19 19.45 20.00
N PRO A 214 50.33 18.99 20.57
CA PRO A 214 51.68 19.27 20.07
C PRO A 214 52.10 18.45 18.84
N GLN A 215 51.30 17.48 18.37
CA GLN A 215 51.57 16.70 17.14
C GLN A 215 50.54 16.97 16.03
N PRO A 216 50.64 18.13 15.33
CA PRO A 216 49.61 18.62 14.42
C PRO A 216 49.46 17.79 13.14
N VAL A 217 50.51 17.10 12.69
CA VAL A 217 50.53 16.48 11.35
C VAL A 217 49.55 15.31 11.23
N ARG A 218 49.59 14.33 12.16
CA ARG A 218 48.70 13.14 12.11
C ARG A 218 47.22 13.51 12.27
N ALA A 219 46.93 14.43 13.19
CA ALA A 219 45.56 14.89 13.42
C ALA A 219 45.03 15.71 12.23
N ALA A 220 45.91 16.43 11.51
CA ALA A 220 45.56 17.17 10.29
C ALA A 220 45.21 16.23 9.14
N TRP A 221 46.01 15.19 8.92
CA TRP A 221 45.70 14.15 7.94
C TRP A 221 44.37 13.44 8.25
N GLY A 222 44.15 13.06 9.52
CA GLY A 222 42.90 12.44 9.94
C GLY A 222 41.67 13.35 9.80
N LEU A 223 41.82 14.65 10.04
CA LEU A 223 40.76 15.65 9.80
C LEU A 223 40.45 15.77 8.31
N ARG A 224 41.48 15.96 7.47
CA ARG A 224 41.34 16.08 6.01
C ARG A 224 40.69 14.84 5.41
N ALA A 225 41.12 13.64 5.83
CA ALA A 225 40.54 12.38 5.37
C ALA A 225 39.06 12.25 5.77
N ALA A 226 38.68 12.57 7.01
CA ALA A 226 37.28 12.52 7.43
C ALA A 226 36.40 13.57 6.72
N ALA A 227 36.91 14.80 6.55
CA ALA A 227 36.20 15.86 5.85
C ALA A 227 36.04 15.53 4.36
N ALA A 228 37.09 15.02 3.71
CA ALA A 228 37.05 14.58 2.32
C ALA A 228 36.06 13.42 2.15
N LEU A 229 36.09 12.40 3.02
CA LEU A 229 35.16 11.28 2.95
C LEU A 229 33.71 11.74 3.14
N LEU A 230 33.44 12.62 4.12
CA LEU A 230 32.10 13.19 4.32
C LEU A 230 31.63 13.97 3.07
N ALA A 231 32.49 14.82 2.51
CA ALA A 231 32.17 15.59 1.31
C ALA A 231 31.90 14.68 0.11
N VAL A 232 32.79 13.72 -0.16
CA VAL A 232 32.66 12.76 -1.26
C VAL A 232 31.39 11.91 -1.09
N SER A 233 31.12 11.37 0.10
CA SER A 233 29.90 10.59 0.35
C SER A 233 28.64 11.42 0.16
N THR A 234 28.61 12.66 0.66
CA THR A 234 27.44 13.55 0.51
C THR A 234 27.20 13.92 -0.95
N VAL A 235 28.27 14.28 -1.68
CA VAL A 235 28.19 14.61 -3.11
C VAL A 235 27.80 13.39 -3.93
N ALA A 236 28.37 12.21 -3.65
CA ALA A 236 28.05 10.98 -4.36
C ALA A 236 26.59 10.55 -4.14
N LEU A 237 26.08 10.62 -2.90
CA LEU A 237 24.68 10.32 -2.61
C LEU A 237 23.74 11.35 -3.23
N GLY A 238 24.07 12.64 -3.16
CA GLY A 238 23.30 13.69 -3.82
C GLY A 238 23.27 13.52 -5.35
N GLY A 239 24.42 13.22 -5.95
CA GLY A 239 24.53 12.93 -7.38
C GLY A 239 23.74 11.68 -7.79
N ALA A 240 23.77 10.62 -6.99
CA ALA A 240 22.96 9.42 -7.22
C ALA A 240 21.46 9.71 -7.14
N ALA A 241 21.02 10.52 -6.17
CA ALA A 241 19.63 10.95 -6.05
C ALA A 241 19.17 11.77 -7.27
N VAL A 242 19.99 12.72 -7.74
CA VAL A 242 19.72 13.51 -8.95
C VAL A 242 19.69 12.62 -10.19
N ALA A 243 20.64 11.71 -10.36
CA ALA A 243 20.68 10.78 -11.50
C ALA A 243 19.45 9.84 -11.53
N ARG A 244 18.89 9.50 -10.37
CA ARG A 244 17.68 8.67 -10.24
C ARG A 244 16.37 9.44 -10.44
N SER A 245 16.39 10.77 -10.48
CA SER A 245 15.16 11.58 -10.63
C SER A 245 14.36 11.23 -11.88
N GLY A 246 15.02 11.01 -13.03
CA GLY A 246 14.36 10.60 -14.27
C GLY A 246 13.70 9.22 -14.17
N PHE A 247 14.36 8.26 -13.53
CA PHE A 247 13.77 6.94 -13.26
C PHE A 247 12.58 7.04 -12.30
N HIS A 248 12.70 7.86 -11.24
CA HIS A 248 11.59 8.13 -10.33
C HIS A 248 10.38 8.73 -11.05
N HIS A 249 10.59 9.73 -11.91
CA HIS A 249 9.54 10.29 -12.76
C HIS A 249 8.92 9.25 -13.68
N TYR A 250 9.73 8.39 -14.30
CA TYR A 250 9.25 7.31 -15.15
C TYR A 250 8.35 6.33 -14.38
N VAL A 251 8.77 5.89 -13.19
CA VAL A 251 7.98 4.99 -12.33
C VAL A 251 6.65 5.62 -11.92
N ILE A 252 6.65 6.91 -11.57
CA ILE A 252 5.41 7.64 -11.25
C ILE A 252 4.54 7.74 -12.49
N ALA A 253 5.08 8.24 -13.61
CA ALA A 253 4.34 8.45 -14.86
C ALA A 253 3.73 7.14 -15.40
N PHE A 254 4.46 6.02 -15.27
CA PHE A 254 3.98 4.69 -15.65
C PHE A 254 2.64 4.36 -14.98
N SER A 255 2.41 4.81 -13.74
CA SER A 255 1.17 4.54 -13.00
C SER A 255 -0.04 5.33 -13.53
N TYR A 256 0.20 6.35 -14.36
CA TYR A 256 -0.81 7.24 -14.95
C TYR A 256 -0.90 7.11 -16.48
N GLN A 257 -0.27 6.09 -17.06
CA GLN A 257 -0.28 5.83 -18.50
C GLN A 257 -1.21 4.64 -18.82
N PRO A 258 -2.49 4.87 -19.14
CA PRO A 258 -3.50 3.81 -19.30
C PRO A 258 -3.16 2.81 -20.41
N THR A 259 -2.51 3.26 -21.48
CA THR A 259 -2.15 2.44 -22.64
C THR A 259 -0.95 1.50 -22.42
N ILE A 260 -0.14 1.75 -21.38
CA ILE A 260 1.10 0.99 -21.11
C ILE A 260 0.99 0.19 -19.81
N SER A 261 0.32 0.73 -18.81
CA SER A 261 0.03 0.00 -17.58
C SER A 261 -1.15 -0.95 -17.85
N ARG A 262 -0.93 -2.26 -17.73
CA ARG A 262 -1.95 -3.29 -18.04
C ARG A 262 -3.24 -3.25 -17.22
N TRP A 263 -3.32 -2.41 -16.19
CA TRP A 263 -4.35 -2.51 -15.15
C TRP A 263 -5.31 -1.33 -15.00
N PRO A 264 -5.04 -0.08 -15.43
CA PRO A 264 -5.98 1.02 -15.25
C PRO A 264 -6.89 1.31 -16.45
N MET A 265 -6.77 0.60 -17.58
CA MET A 265 -7.66 0.81 -18.74
C MET A 265 -8.50 -0.43 -19.01
N MET A 266 -9.77 -0.35 -18.59
CA MET A 266 -10.80 -1.37 -18.82
C MET A 266 -11.88 -0.91 -19.79
N LEU A 267 -11.80 0.34 -20.28
CA LEU A 267 -12.76 0.88 -21.25
C LEU A 267 -12.02 1.44 -22.46
N SER A 268 -12.65 1.33 -23.63
CA SER A 268 -12.30 2.09 -24.83
C SER A 268 -12.85 3.53 -24.77
N GLU A 269 -12.43 4.41 -25.68
CA GLU A 269 -13.03 5.77 -25.75
C GLU A 269 -14.49 5.68 -26.21
N GLU A 270 -14.78 4.76 -27.13
CA GLU A 270 -16.10 4.48 -27.67
C GLU A 270 -17.07 3.99 -26.57
N GLU A 271 -16.62 3.07 -25.73
CA GLU A 271 -17.42 2.56 -24.61
C GLU A 271 -17.71 3.67 -23.57
N ILE A 272 -16.73 4.52 -23.26
CA ILE A 272 -16.92 5.68 -22.36
C ILE A 272 -18.04 6.59 -22.88
N ASP A 273 -18.03 6.87 -24.18
CA ASP A 273 -19.04 7.72 -24.82
C ASP A 273 -20.41 7.05 -24.81
N PHE A 274 -20.48 5.73 -25.07
CA PHE A 274 -21.71 4.96 -24.95
C PHE A 274 -22.28 4.98 -23.52
N ILE A 275 -21.46 4.70 -22.49
CA ILE A 275 -21.88 4.70 -21.08
C ILE A 275 -22.46 6.08 -20.69
N ARG A 276 -21.81 7.17 -21.12
CA ARG A 276 -22.31 8.53 -20.85
C ARG A 276 -23.64 8.80 -21.55
N ALA A 277 -23.74 8.52 -22.84
CA ALA A 277 -24.93 8.80 -23.62
C ALA A 277 -26.13 7.93 -23.19
N SER A 278 -25.89 6.67 -22.82
CA SER A 278 -26.93 5.75 -22.39
C SER A 278 -27.41 6.04 -20.95
N ALA A 279 -26.55 6.57 -20.08
CA ALA A 279 -26.94 7.01 -18.74
C ALA A 279 -27.96 8.16 -18.75
N ASP A 280 -27.93 9.03 -19.76
CA ASP A 280 -28.92 10.12 -19.91
C ASP A 280 -30.36 9.59 -20.18
N LEU A 281 -30.49 8.31 -20.54
CA LEU A 281 -31.78 7.64 -20.76
C LEU A 281 -32.32 6.97 -19.50
N LEU A 282 -31.53 6.93 -18.42
CA LEU A 282 -31.89 6.30 -17.16
C LEU A 282 -32.58 7.28 -16.20
N PRO A 283 -33.52 6.81 -15.37
CA PRO A 283 -34.01 7.56 -14.21
C PRO A 283 -32.87 7.96 -13.26
N GLN A 284 -33.07 9.03 -12.48
CA GLN A 284 -32.03 9.56 -11.57
C GLN A 284 -31.59 8.57 -10.49
N ASP A 285 -32.46 7.65 -10.09
CA ASP A 285 -32.24 6.61 -9.07
C ASP A 285 -32.02 5.22 -9.68
N ALA A 286 -31.74 5.14 -10.98
CA ALA A 286 -31.49 3.88 -11.65
C ALA A 286 -30.23 3.19 -11.10
N VAL A 287 -30.33 1.87 -10.93
CA VAL A 287 -29.20 1.01 -10.63
C VAL A 287 -28.96 0.07 -11.80
N VAL A 288 -27.72 0.03 -12.29
CA VAL A 288 -27.30 -0.83 -13.40
C VAL A 288 -26.66 -2.12 -12.88
N LEU A 289 -27.18 -3.24 -13.35
CA LEU A 289 -26.58 -4.56 -13.23
C LEU A 289 -25.54 -4.75 -14.35
N GLY A 290 -24.44 -5.43 -14.03
CA GLY A 290 -23.48 -5.87 -15.03
C GLY A 290 -22.36 -6.66 -14.37
N GLN A 291 -21.56 -7.31 -15.20
CA GLN A 291 -20.34 -7.96 -14.75
C GLN A 291 -19.27 -6.88 -14.49
N PRO A 292 -18.71 -6.74 -13.27
CA PRO A 292 -17.71 -5.72 -12.99
C PRO A 292 -16.41 -5.77 -13.80
N THR A 293 -16.20 -6.81 -14.63
CA THR A 293 -15.08 -6.90 -15.58
C THR A 293 -15.41 -6.41 -17.00
N ASN A 294 -16.67 -6.17 -17.34
CA ASN A 294 -17.12 -5.77 -18.68
C ASN A 294 -17.33 -4.26 -18.85
N GLY A 295 -16.76 -3.43 -17.97
CA GLY A 295 -16.98 -1.97 -18.01
C GLY A 295 -18.22 -1.44 -17.28
N SER A 296 -19.22 -2.27 -16.96
CA SER A 296 -20.46 -1.83 -16.25
C SER A 296 -20.23 -1.06 -14.95
N ALA A 297 -19.17 -1.38 -14.19
CA ALA A 297 -18.84 -0.69 -12.94
C ALA A 297 -18.57 0.82 -13.13
N TYR A 298 -18.24 1.25 -14.35
CA TYR A 298 -17.87 2.62 -14.65
C TYR A 298 -19.07 3.57 -14.80
N TYR A 299 -20.31 3.08 -14.94
CA TYR A 299 -21.51 3.92 -14.82
C TYR A 299 -21.46 4.79 -13.56
N TRP A 300 -21.09 4.20 -12.42
CA TRP A 300 -20.97 4.94 -11.16
C TRP A 300 -19.91 6.04 -11.21
N SER A 301 -18.72 5.74 -11.71
CA SER A 301 -17.61 6.70 -11.71
C SER A 301 -17.68 7.76 -12.81
N LEU A 302 -18.31 7.47 -13.95
CA LEU A 302 -18.39 8.37 -15.09
C LEU A 302 -19.66 9.22 -15.09
N THR A 303 -20.78 8.67 -14.62
CA THR A 303 -22.10 9.31 -14.73
C THR A 303 -22.80 9.50 -13.38
N GLY A 304 -22.30 8.86 -12.31
CA GLY A 304 -22.94 8.88 -10.99
C GLY A 304 -24.12 7.90 -10.86
N THR A 305 -24.41 7.11 -11.91
CA THR A 305 -25.46 6.08 -11.88
C THR A 305 -25.02 4.91 -11.02
N ASP A 306 -25.84 4.52 -10.04
CA ASP A 306 -25.47 3.43 -9.13
C ASP A 306 -25.37 2.09 -9.86
N VAL A 307 -24.53 1.19 -9.33
CA VAL A 307 -24.30 -0.13 -9.91
C VAL A 307 -24.37 -1.22 -8.85
N VAL A 308 -24.83 -2.41 -9.24
CA VAL A 308 -24.94 -3.54 -8.31
C VAL A 308 -23.55 -3.97 -7.82
N TYR A 309 -22.55 -3.99 -8.72
CA TYR A 309 -21.18 -4.41 -8.43
C TYR A 309 -20.15 -3.33 -8.83
N PRO A 310 -19.84 -2.36 -7.95
CA PRO A 310 -18.93 -1.26 -8.29
C PRO A 310 -17.44 -1.63 -8.27
N THR A 311 -17.10 -2.87 -7.91
CA THR A 311 -15.69 -3.31 -7.82
C THR A 311 -15.57 -4.79 -8.18
N LEU A 312 -14.35 -5.22 -8.55
CA LEU A 312 -14.01 -6.62 -8.85
C LEU A 312 -14.10 -7.57 -7.64
N ARG A 313 -14.48 -7.08 -6.45
CA ARG A 313 -14.57 -7.88 -5.23
C ARG A 313 -15.85 -8.71 -5.24
N ARG A 314 -15.77 -9.91 -4.68
CA ARG A 314 -16.96 -10.69 -4.32
C ARG A 314 -17.73 -10.03 -3.17
N TYR A 315 -19.04 -9.92 -3.31
CA TYR A 315 -19.95 -9.38 -2.30
C TYR A 315 -20.60 -10.52 -1.48
N ALA A 316 -20.90 -10.24 -0.22
CA ALA A 316 -21.43 -11.23 0.74
C ALA A 316 -22.90 -10.97 1.10
N GLU A 317 -23.39 -9.77 0.81
CA GLU A 317 -24.77 -9.32 0.98
C GLU A 317 -25.74 -10.26 0.26
N ALA A 318 -26.87 -10.57 0.90
CA ALA A 318 -27.75 -11.65 0.47
C ALA A 318 -28.25 -11.48 -0.98
N ASP A 319 -28.77 -10.30 -1.32
CA ASP A 319 -29.36 -10.03 -2.64
C ASP A 319 -28.30 -10.04 -3.76
N ARG A 320 -27.17 -9.34 -3.56
CA ARG A 320 -26.01 -9.42 -4.48
C ARG A 320 -25.56 -10.88 -4.67
N ARG A 321 -25.56 -11.67 -3.61
CA ARG A 321 -25.13 -13.06 -3.69
C ARG A 321 -26.15 -13.97 -4.40
N ILE A 322 -27.44 -13.66 -4.35
CA ILE A 322 -28.49 -14.34 -5.12
C ILE A 322 -28.31 -14.01 -6.59
N VAL A 323 -28.35 -12.71 -6.92
CA VAL A 323 -28.22 -12.22 -8.30
C VAL A 323 -26.95 -12.77 -8.96
N ALA A 324 -25.80 -12.68 -8.30
CA ALA A 324 -24.57 -13.17 -8.90
C ALA A 324 -24.53 -14.68 -9.18
N ARG A 325 -25.32 -15.49 -8.49
CA ARG A 325 -25.25 -16.96 -8.64
C ARG A 325 -26.33 -17.55 -9.53
N HIS A 326 -27.41 -16.80 -9.73
CA HIS A 326 -28.64 -17.29 -10.33
C HIS A 326 -29.17 -16.32 -11.42
N ALA A 327 -28.36 -15.37 -11.91
CA ALA A 327 -28.82 -14.41 -12.92
C ALA A 327 -29.21 -15.08 -14.25
N ASP A 328 -28.61 -16.21 -14.57
CA ASP A 328 -28.99 -17.12 -15.65
C ASP A 328 -30.39 -17.73 -15.48
N GLU A 329 -30.83 -17.92 -14.23
CA GLU A 329 -32.11 -18.51 -13.87
C GLU A 329 -33.25 -17.47 -13.76
N ILE A 330 -33.06 -16.24 -14.25
CA ILE A 330 -34.01 -15.12 -14.05
C ILE A 330 -35.44 -15.38 -14.55
N LEU A 331 -35.63 -16.26 -15.53
CA LEU A 331 -36.94 -16.64 -16.06
C LEU A 331 -37.67 -17.68 -15.18
N ASP A 332 -36.91 -18.45 -14.40
CA ASP A 332 -37.41 -19.61 -13.66
C ASP A 332 -37.44 -19.38 -12.14
N ASP A 333 -36.45 -18.65 -11.59
CA ASP A 333 -36.33 -18.35 -10.17
C ASP A 333 -36.84 -16.93 -9.84
N PRO A 334 -38.05 -16.80 -9.23
CA PRO A 334 -38.59 -15.50 -8.84
C PRO A 334 -37.74 -14.79 -7.78
N GLN A 335 -36.82 -15.48 -7.08
CA GLN A 335 -35.91 -14.84 -6.13
C GLN A 335 -34.94 -13.88 -6.81
N VAL A 336 -34.59 -14.10 -8.08
CA VAL A 336 -33.67 -13.22 -8.84
C VAL A 336 -34.32 -11.86 -9.04
N CYS A 337 -35.54 -11.82 -9.60
CA CYS A 337 -36.30 -10.59 -9.76
C CYS A 337 -36.59 -9.91 -8.43
N ALA A 338 -36.95 -10.67 -7.38
CA ALA A 338 -37.18 -10.09 -6.06
C ALA A 338 -35.90 -9.48 -5.44
N ALA A 339 -34.72 -10.08 -5.69
CA ALA A 339 -33.44 -9.54 -5.24
C ALA A 339 -33.04 -8.29 -6.03
N LEU A 340 -33.25 -8.28 -7.35
CA LEU A 340 -33.00 -7.12 -8.20
C LEU A 340 -33.91 -5.93 -7.83
N ASP A 341 -35.20 -6.18 -7.56
CA ASP A 341 -36.16 -5.17 -7.10
C ASP A 341 -35.71 -4.51 -5.78
N ARG A 342 -35.29 -5.31 -4.79
CA ARG A 342 -34.73 -4.80 -3.52
C ARG A 342 -33.44 -4.01 -3.70
N LEU A 343 -32.69 -4.30 -4.76
CA LEU A 343 -31.47 -3.57 -5.14
C LEU A 343 -31.77 -2.35 -6.02
N GLY A 344 -33.01 -2.15 -6.50
CA GLY A 344 -33.38 -1.12 -7.47
C GLY A 344 -32.80 -1.35 -8.88
N ALA A 345 -32.34 -2.56 -9.17
CA ALA A 345 -31.55 -2.89 -10.35
C ALA A 345 -32.45 -3.33 -11.51
N HIS A 346 -33.01 -2.36 -12.24
CA HIS A 346 -33.93 -2.61 -13.37
C HIS A 346 -33.23 -2.64 -14.73
N TYR A 347 -32.00 -2.16 -14.80
CA TYR A 347 -31.24 -2.05 -16.04
C TYR A 347 -30.03 -2.97 -16.01
N TYR A 348 -29.63 -3.46 -17.18
CA TYR A 348 -28.49 -4.36 -17.34
C TYR A 348 -27.60 -3.88 -18.48
N TYR A 349 -26.28 -3.97 -18.31
CA TYR A 349 -25.30 -3.56 -19.32
C TYR A 349 -24.47 -4.75 -19.80
N THR A 350 -24.31 -4.85 -21.13
CA THR A 350 -23.41 -5.80 -21.78
C THR A 350 -22.45 -5.09 -22.73
N ASP A 351 -21.22 -5.59 -22.76
CA ASP A 351 -20.26 -5.36 -23.83
C ASP A 351 -20.08 -6.70 -24.58
N ASP A 352 -20.37 -6.70 -25.87
CA ASP A 352 -20.25 -7.84 -26.77
C ASP A 352 -19.00 -7.74 -27.69
N ASP A 353 -18.21 -6.66 -27.61
CA ASP A 353 -16.94 -6.53 -28.34
C ASP A 353 -15.86 -7.41 -27.69
N LEU A 354 -15.43 -8.47 -28.37
CA LEU A 354 -14.37 -9.36 -27.87
C LEU A 354 -12.98 -8.70 -27.79
N THR A 355 -12.81 -7.51 -28.37
CA THR A 355 -11.56 -6.74 -28.36
C THR A 355 -11.56 -5.59 -27.35
N GLU A 356 -12.73 -5.22 -26.84
CA GLU A 356 -13.02 -4.09 -25.94
C GLU A 356 -12.34 -2.80 -26.38
N GLY A 357 -12.46 -2.49 -27.66
CA GLY A 357 -11.81 -1.37 -28.35
C GLY A 357 -10.28 -1.33 -28.18
N GLY A 358 -9.65 -2.46 -27.88
CA GLY A 358 -8.22 -2.57 -27.62
C GLY A 358 -7.78 -2.18 -26.21
N ALA A 359 -8.72 -2.03 -25.26
CA ALA A 359 -8.40 -1.78 -23.86
C ALA A 359 -7.56 -2.94 -23.28
N PRO A 360 -6.32 -2.69 -22.78
CA PRO A 360 -5.44 -3.77 -22.30
C PRO A 360 -6.00 -4.62 -21.16
N GLY A 361 -6.95 -4.08 -20.38
CA GLY A 361 -7.64 -4.74 -19.29
C GLY A 361 -9.12 -5.05 -19.57
N GLY A 362 -9.60 -4.82 -20.79
CA GLY A 362 -10.91 -5.27 -21.25
C GLY A 362 -10.94 -6.79 -21.46
N ALA A 363 -12.14 -7.36 -21.53
CA ALA A 363 -12.42 -8.79 -21.67
C ALA A 363 -11.76 -9.66 -20.57
N GLU A 364 -11.52 -9.07 -19.40
CA GLU A 364 -10.91 -9.79 -18.28
C GLU A 364 -11.91 -10.82 -17.73
N THR A 365 -11.44 -12.05 -17.52
CA THR A 365 -12.28 -13.09 -16.93
C THR A 365 -12.81 -12.73 -15.54
N PRO A 366 -14.04 -13.14 -15.19
CA PRO A 366 -14.61 -12.86 -13.87
C PRO A 366 -13.71 -13.32 -12.73
N ARG A 367 -13.52 -12.45 -11.74
CA ARG A 367 -12.59 -12.69 -10.61
C ARG A 367 -13.08 -13.70 -9.59
N TRP A 368 -14.34 -14.09 -9.69
CA TRP A 368 -15.02 -15.02 -8.81
C TRP A 368 -16.17 -15.66 -9.57
N PRO A 369 -16.50 -16.95 -9.31
CA PRO A 369 -17.58 -17.64 -10.01
C PRO A 369 -18.93 -16.92 -9.85
N ASN A 370 -19.58 -16.61 -10.97
CA ASN A 370 -20.86 -15.91 -11.03
C ASN A 370 -21.49 -16.06 -12.44
N GLN A 371 -22.79 -15.78 -12.54
CA GLN A 371 -23.62 -15.92 -13.75
C GLN A 371 -24.02 -14.57 -14.36
N LEU A 372 -23.29 -13.49 -14.08
CA LEU A 372 -23.69 -12.12 -14.45
C LEU A 372 -23.61 -11.82 -15.95
N ASP A 373 -22.91 -12.64 -16.73
CA ASP A 373 -22.82 -12.56 -18.19
C ASP A 373 -23.81 -13.51 -18.88
N GLU A 374 -24.62 -14.25 -18.11
CA GLU A 374 -25.44 -15.36 -18.60
C GLU A 374 -26.95 -15.07 -18.57
N LEU A 375 -27.36 -13.79 -18.45
CA LEU A 375 -28.78 -13.43 -18.51
C LEU A 375 -29.36 -13.79 -19.89
N PRO A 376 -30.49 -14.53 -19.96
CA PRO A 376 -31.14 -14.86 -21.23
C PRO A 376 -31.57 -13.59 -21.98
N ARG A 377 -31.24 -13.48 -23.27
CA ARG A 377 -31.61 -12.30 -24.10
C ARG A 377 -33.12 -12.09 -24.21
N GLU A 378 -33.92 -13.15 -24.09
CA GLU A 378 -35.38 -13.07 -24.06
C GLU A 378 -35.94 -12.45 -22.77
N ALA A 379 -35.13 -12.35 -21.71
CA ALA A 379 -35.47 -11.67 -20.47
C ALA A 379 -35.26 -10.14 -20.54
N LEU A 380 -34.74 -9.64 -21.67
CA LEU A 380 -34.21 -8.29 -21.82
C LEU A 380 -34.92 -7.54 -22.95
N THR A 381 -34.99 -6.22 -22.83
CA THR A 381 -35.47 -5.33 -23.90
C THR A 381 -34.47 -4.20 -24.10
N PRO A 382 -33.96 -3.98 -25.33
CA PRO A 382 -32.89 -3.03 -25.56
C PRO A 382 -33.36 -1.60 -25.30
N VAL A 383 -32.53 -0.83 -24.58
CA VAL A 383 -32.75 0.57 -24.23
C VAL A 383 -31.96 1.48 -25.16
N ALA A 384 -30.69 1.18 -25.34
CA ALA A 384 -29.77 1.82 -26.27
C ALA A 384 -28.69 0.81 -26.68
N SER A 385 -28.21 0.91 -27.91
CA SER A 385 -27.11 0.08 -28.43
C SER A 385 -26.36 0.85 -29.51
N ASP A 386 -25.05 0.66 -29.58
CA ASP A 386 -24.19 1.14 -30.67
C ASP A 386 -23.68 0.00 -31.56
N GLY A 387 -24.16 -1.23 -31.33
CA GLY A 387 -23.76 -2.45 -32.03
C GLY A 387 -22.97 -3.40 -31.14
N ASP A 388 -22.02 -2.87 -30.37
CA ASP A 388 -21.10 -3.64 -29.54
C ASP A 388 -21.48 -3.55 -28.05
N HIS A 389 -21.91 -2.38 -27.59
CA HIS A 389 -22.39 -2.14 -26.24
C HIS A 389 -23.91 -2.05 -26.25
N THR A 390 -24.55 -2.60 -25.22
CA THR A 390 -26.00 -2.49 -25.08
C THR A 390 -26.42 -2.28 -23.63
N LEU A 391 -27.26 -1.26 -23.44
CA LEU A 391 -28.02 -1.05 -22.22
C LEU A 391 -29.40 -1.68 -22.41
N TRP A 392 -29.81 -2.49 -21.45
CA TRP A 392 -31.04 -3.27 -21.46
C TRP A 392 -31.95 -2.85 -20.30
N LEU A 393 -33.26 -2.96 -20.51
CA LEU A 393 -34.26 -3.07 -19.45
C LEU A 393 -34.47 -4.56 -19.16
N ILE A 394 -34.46 -4.94 -17.89
CA ILE A 394 -34.72 -6.32 -17.46
C ILE A 394 -36.24 -6.55 -17.45
N SER A 395 -36.82 -6.85 -18.61
CA SER A 395 -38.27 -6.92 -18.80
C SER A 395 -38.91 -8.19 -18.25
N ALA A 396 -38.15 -9.28 -18.06
CA ALA A 396 -38.66 -10.52 -17.44
C ALA A 396 -39.27 -10.33 -16.04
N CYS A 397 -38.81 -9.32 -15.30
CA CYS A 397 -39.34 -8.99 -13.98
C CYS A 397 -40.63 -8.17 -14.01
N GLY A 398 -41.21 -7.93 -15.20
CA GLY A 398 -42.46 -7.19 -15.38
C GLY A 398 -42.30 -5.67 -15.33
N TRP A 399 -41.07 -5.16 -15.40
CA TRP A 399 -40.80 -3.72 -15.44
C TRP A 399 -40.98 -3.16 -16.85
N ALA A 400 -41.52 -1.95 -16.91
CA ALA A 400 -41.69 -1.18 -18.13
C ALA A 400 -41.03 0.19 -17.96
N ARG A 401 -40.65 0.81 -19.08
CA ARG A 401 -40.10 2.17 -19.09
C ARG A 401 -41.10 3.22 -18.63
#